data_AF-A0A2L0N8K3-F1
#
_entry.id   AF-A0A2L0N8K3-F1
#
_cell.length_a   1.000
_cell.length_b   1.000
_cell.length_c   1.000
_cell.angle_alpha   90.00
_cell.angle_beta   90.00
_cell.angle_gamma   90.00
#
_symmetry.space_group_name_H-M   'P 1'
#
loop_
_entity.id
_entity.type
_entity.pdbx_description
1 polymer ?
#
loop_
_entity_poly.entity_id
_entity_poly.type
_entity_poly.pdbx_seq_one_letter_code
_entity_poly.pdbx_strand_id
1 'polypeptide(L)'
;MTADRISNPTPKRGNPLLHDLARPFPERVAEAVRAWDAHDHGPAHLVDGKAFFALYCWRLAATRRGEEPDEATAAYVRQSHNALGGQPGWSAMLRQRATCSCHGTTWRLENISLCLGCLRYVCYELDGPCCAGAEIVG
;
A
#
# COMPACT_ATOMS: atom_id res chain seq x y z
N MET A 1 2.33 -40.59 22.63
CA MET A 1 1.53 -39.35 22.67
C MET A 1 2.41 -38.22 22.16
N THR A 2 2.38 -38.02 20.85
CA THR A 2 3.21 -37.03 20.14
C THR A 2 2.47 -35.70 20.15
N ALA A 3 3.11 -34.67 20.67
CA ALA A 3 2.58 -33.31 20.70
C ALA A 3 2.42 -32.79 19.26
N ASP A 4 1.18 -32.43 18.90
CA ASP A 4 0.88 -31.66 17.70
C ASP A 4 1.63 -30.33 17.78
N ARG A 5 2.63 -30.16 16.92
CA ARG A 5 3.23 -28.86 16.64
C ARG A 5 2.16 -28.03 15.95
N ILE A 6 1.55 -27.12 16.70
CA ILE A 6 0.82 -25.97 16.18
C ILE A 6 1.77 -25.27 15.20
N SER A 7 1.53 -25.45 13.91
CA SER A 7 2.18 -24.69 12.85
C SER A 7 1.87 -23.23 13.10
N ASN A 8 2.85 -22.50 13.60
CA ASN A 8 2.81 -21.05 13.75
C ASN A 8 2.62 -20.47 12.34
N PRO A 9 1.49 -19.83 11.99
CA PRO A 9 1.33 -19.24 10.68
C PRO A 9 2.36 -18.11 10.58
N THR A 10 3.34 -18.31 9.70
CA THR A 10 4.29 -17.28 9.29
C THR A 10 3.54 -15.95 9.11
N PRO A 11 4.01 -14.83 9.66
CA PRO A 11 3.35 -13.55 9.43
C PRO A 11 3.23 -13.36 7.91
N LYS A 12 2.00 -13.18 7.43
CA LYS A 12 1.69 -12.90 6.03
C LYS A 12 2.53 -11.69 5.62
N ARG A 13 3.67 -11.94 4.97
CA ARG A 13 4.40 -10.86 4.31
C ARG A 13 3.56 -10.54 3.09
N GLY A 14 2.86 -9.41 3.11
CA GLY A 14 2.09 -8.93 1.97
C GLY A 14 2.96 -8.87 0.70
N ASN A 15 2.31 -8.69 -0.45
CA ASN A 15 2.98 -8.75 -1.74
C ASN A 15 4.19 -7.77 -1.81
N PRO A 16 5.44 -8.28 -1.92
CA PRO A 16 6.63 -7.43 -1.89
C PRO A 16 6.77 -6.58 -3.16
N LEU A 17 5.99 -6.85 -4.22
CA LEU A 17 6.13 -6.20 -5.52
C LEU A 17 5.91 -4.69 -5.47
N LEU A 18 5.07 -4.17 -4.55
CA LEU A 18 4.96 -2.72 -4.38
C LEU A 18 6.24 -2.06 -3.86
N HIS A 19 7.16 -2.83 -3.28
CA HIS A 19 8.46 -2.38 -2.79
C HIS A 19 9.58 -2.44 -3.84
N ASP A 20 9.33 -2.88 -5.07
CA ASP A 20 10.33 -2.82 -6.15
C ASP A 20 10.53 -1.37 -6.61
N LEU A 21 11.42 -0.65 -5.92
CA LEU A 21 11.65 0.78 -6.14
C LEU A 21 12.27 1.10 -7.52
N ALA A 22 12.71 0.09 -8.27
CA ALA A 22 13.32 0.29 -9.59
C ALA A 22 12.31 0.60 -10.69
N ARG A 23 11.01 0.34 -10.47
CA ARG A 23 9.94 0.55 -11.46
C ARG A 23 9.02 1.70 -11.06
N PRO A 24 8.33 2.37 -12.01
CA PRO A 24 7.22 3.26 -11.71
C PRO A 24 6.11 2.58 -10.90
N PHE A 25 5.44 3.31 -10.01
CA PHE A 25 4.42 2.75 -9.13
C PHE A 25 3.26 2.05 -9.87
N PRO A 26 2.70 2.60 -10.97
CA PRO A 26 1.67 1.90 -11.75
C PRO A 26 2.11 0.53 -12.29
N GLU A 27 3.37 0.38 -12.69
CA GLU A 27 3.91 -0.90 -13.16
C GLU A 27 4.01 -1.93 -12.04
N ARG A 28 4.40 -1.49 -10.83
CA ARG A 28 4.41 -2.34 -9.63
C ARG A 28 3.01 -2.84 -9.27
N VAL A 29 2.00 -1.96 -9.38
CA VAL A 29 0.59 -2.33 -9.17
C VAL A 29 0.16 -3.36 -10.20
N ALA A 30 0.43 -3.12 -11.49
CA ALA A 30 0.07 -4.06 -12.55
C ALA A 30 0.71 -5.45 -12.36
N GLU A 31 1.95 -5.50 -11.89
CA GLU A 31 2.63 -6.76 -11.57
C GLU A 31 2.05 -7.43 -10.33
N ALA A 32 1.70 -6.67 -9.29
CA ALA A 32 1.04 -7.19 -8.11
C ALA A 32 -0.34 -7.81 -8.45
N VAL A 33 -1.10 -7.16 -9.33
CA VAL A 33 -2.39 -7.67 -9.84
C VAL A 33 -2.19 -8.95 -10.65
N ARG A 34 -1.23 -8.97 -11.59
CA ARG A 34 -0.90 -10.19 -12.36
C ARG A 34 -0.48 -11.35 -11.46
N ALA A 35 0.33 -11.09 -10.44
CA ALA A 35 0.76 -12.12 -9.50
C ALA A 35 -0.43 -12.65 -8.69
N TRP A 36 -1.33 -11.78 -8.25
CA TRP A 36 -2.55 -12.19 -7.52
C TRP A 36 -3.49 -13.04 -8.39
N ASP A 37 -3.68 -12.65 -9.65
CA ASP A 37 -4.49 -13.39 -10.63
C ASP A 37 -3.88 -14.77 -10.93
N ALA A 38 -2.57 -14.85 -11.15
CA ALA A 38 -1.84 -16.10 -11.39
C ALA A 38 -1.88 -17.09 -10.21
N HIS A 39 -2.32 -16.64 -9.03
CA HIS A 39 -2.46 -17.43 -7.81
C HIS A 39 -3.92 -17.53 -7.34
N ASP A 40 -4.85 -17.60 -8.29
CA ASP A 40 -6.30 -17.80 -8.06
C ASP A 40 -6.88 -16.83 -7.03
N HIS A 41 -6.41 -15.58 -7.06
CA HIS A 41 -6.86 -14.53 -6.16
C HIS A 41 -6.58 -14.80 -4.67
N GLY A 42 -5.55 -15.61 -4.36
CA GLY A 42 -5.21 -16.00 -2.99
C GLY A 42 -4.87 -14.83 -2.05
N PRO A 43 -5.33 -14.86 -0.78
CA PRO A 43 -5.15 -13.76 0.18
C PRO A 43 -3.68 -13.52 0.60
N ALA A 44 -2.78 -14.44 0.29
CA ALA A 44 -1.34 -14.29 0.54
C ALA A 44 -0.67 -13.26 -0.39
N HIS A 45 -1.32 -12.92 -1.51
CA HIS A 45 -0.80 -11.96 -2.51
C HIS A 45 -1.43 -10.57 -2.40
N LEU A 46 -2.27 -10.35 -1.39
CA LEU A 46 -2.80 -9.03 -1.07
C LEU A 46 -1.74 -8.20 -0.34
N VAL A 47 -1.84 -6.88 -0.48
CA VAL A 47 -0.96 -5.94 0.23
C VAL A 47 -1.59 -5.48 1.54
N ASP A 48 -0.74 -5.16 2.50
CA ASP A 48 -1.11 -4.62 3.80
C ASP A 48 -0.18 -3.46 4.20
N GLY A 49 -0.40 -2.91 5.42
CA GLY A 49 0.45 -1.89 6.01
C GLY A 49 0.72 -0.69 5.09
N LYS A 50 1.99 -0.33 4.97
CA LYS A 50 2.43 0.79 4.12
C LYS A 50 2.16 0.56 2.63
N ALA A 51 2.30 -0.68 2.15
CA ALA A 51 2.07 -1.01 0.75
C ALA A 51 0.60 -0.82 0.37
N PHE A 52 -0.31 -1.25 1.25
CA PHE A 52 -1.74 -0.96 1.09
C PHE A 52 -2.04 0.54 1.17
N PHE A 53 -1.47 1.27 2.14
CA PHE A 53 -1.64 2.73 2.23
C PHE A 53 -1.26 3.43 0.91
N ALA A 54 -0.09 3.08 0.35
CA ALA A 54 0.35 3.61 -0.93
C ALA A 54 -0.62 3.27 -2.08
N LEU A 55 -1.03 2.00 -2.20
CA LEU A 55 -1.98 1.54 -3.22
C LEU A 55 -3.32 2.28 -3.14
N TYR A 56 -3.85 2.42 -1.93
CA TYR A 56 -5.16 3.02 -1.72
C TYR A 56 -5.13 4.53 -1.98
N CYS A 57 -4.13 5.26 -1.47
CA CYS A 57 -3.96 6.69 -1.73
C CYS A 57 -3.72 6.98 -3.23
N TRP A 58 -2.91 6.13 -3.92
CA TRP A 58 -2.74 6.21 -5.37
C TRP A 58 -4.07 6.06 -6.12
N ARG A 59 -4.88 5.05 -5.76
CA ARG A 59 -6.22 4.86 -6.35
C ARG A 59 -7.13 6.05 -6.08
N LEU A 60 -7.12 6.62 -4.87
CA LEU A 60 -7.93 7.80 -4.55
C LEU A 60 -7.50 9.03 -5.34
N ALA A 61 -6.19 9.22 -5.54
CA ALA A 61 -5.65 10.31 -6.37
C ALA A 61 -6.12 10.18 -7.83
N ALA A 62 -6.06 8.97 -8.40
CA ALA A 62 -6.59 8.68 -9.74
C ALA A 62 -8.09 9.00 -9.84
N THR A 63 -8.92 8.51 -8.91
CA THR A 63 -10.36 8.80 -8.89
C THR A 63 -10.65 10.31 -8.80
N ARG A 64 -9.87 11.08 -8.04
CA ARG A 64 -10.01 12.55 -7.97
C ARG A 64 -9.71 13.25 -9.30
N ARG A 65 -8.89 12.64 -10.16
CA ARG A 65 -8.61 13.12 -11.53
C ARG A 65 -9.61 12.62 -12.57
N GLY A 66 -10.60 11.80 -12.17
CA GLY A 66 -11.55 11.17 -13.08
C GLY A 66 -10.99 9.95 -13.81
N GLU A 67 -9.87 9.41 -13.34
CA GLU A 67 -9.29 8.15 -13.82
C GLU A 67 -9.86 6.99 -13.01
N GLU A 68 -10.42 5.99 -13.69
CA GLU A 68 -10.85 4.75 -13.04
C GLU A 68 -9.86 3.62 -13.38
N PRO A 69 -9.44 2.81 -12.38
CA PRO A 69 -8.62 1.64 -12.65
C PRO A 69 -9.42 0.60 -13.45
N ASP A 70 -8.71 -0.28 -14.15
CA ASP A 70 -9.33 -1.46 -14.75
C ASP A 70 -9.98 -2.37 -13.68
N GLU A 71 -10.86 -3.26 -14.13
CA GLU A 71 -11.66 -4.11 -13.24
C GLU A 71 -10.79 -4.99 -12.32
N ALA A 72 -9.69 -5.53 -12.84
CA ALA A 72 -8.78 -6.39 -12.10
C ALA A 72 -8.08 -5.62 -10.98
N THR A 73 -7.59 -4.42 -11.28
CA THR A 73 -6.97 -3.51 -10.31
C THR A 73 -7.99 -3.05 -9.27
N ALA A 74 -9.22 -2.71 -9.69
CA ALA A 74 -10.29 -2.34 -8.77
C ALA A 74 -10.64 -3.50 -7.81
N ALA A 75 -10.67 -4.74 -8.31
CA ALA A 75 -10.88 -5.93 -7.51
C ALA A 75 -9.74 -6.18 -6.52
N TYR A 76 -8.49 -6.01 -6.96
CA TYR A 76 -7.31 -6.16 -6.11
C TYR A 76 -7.29 -5.15 -4.95
N VAL A 77 -7.57 -3.87 -5.24
CA VAL A 77 -7.67 -2.81 -4.22
C VAL A 77 -8.76 -3.14 -3.21
N ARG A 78 -9.95 -3.54 -3.70
CA ARG A 78 -11.09 -3.90 -2.85
C ARG A 78 -10.79 -5.09 -1.95
N GLN A 79 -10.16 -6.15 -2.49
CA GLN A 79 -9.83 -7.33 -1.68
C GLN A 79 -8.72 -7.05 -0.68
N SER A 80 -7.72 -6.24 -1.03
CA SER A 80 -6.69 -5.79 -0.08
C SER A 80 -7.32 -4.95 1.04
N HIS A 81 -8.27 -4.07 0.72
CA HIS A 81 -9.03 -3.30 1.71
C HIS A 81 -9.86 -4.19 2.63
N ASN A 82 -10.56 -5.18 2.08
CA ASN A 82 -11.32 -6.14 2.87
C ASN A 82 -10.42 -6.98 3.80
N ALA A 83 -9.25 -7.42 3.31
CA ALA A 83 -8.28 -8.15 4.10
C ALA A 83 -7.68 -7.33 5.25
N LEU A 84 -7.61 -6.00 5.11
CA LEU A 84 -7.25 -5.08 6.20
C LEU A 84 -8.36 -4.97 7.28
N GLY A 85 -9.56 -5.51 7.05
CA GLY A 85 -10.73 -5.34 7.90
C GLY A 85 -11.67 -4.23 7.42
N GLY A 86 -11.58 -3.85 6.14
CA GLY A 86 -12.46 -2.87 5.51
C GLY A 86 -12.31 -1.47 6.11
N GLN A 87 -13.42 -0.72 6.15
CA GLN A 87 -13.44 0.67 6.62
C GLN A 87 -12.93 0.82 8.07
N PRO A 88 -13.28 -0.06 9.04
CA PRO A 88 -12.68 -0.03 10.37
C PRO A 88 -11.15 -0.21 10.35
N GLY A 89 -10.65 -1.15 9.55
CA GLY A 89 -9.21 -1.40 9.37
C GLY A 89 -8.48 -0.21 8.76
N TRP A 90 -9.04 0.39 7.72
CA TRP A 90 -8.54 1.63 7.12
C TRP A 90 -8.51 2.78 8.13
N SER A 91 -9.59 2.97 8.89
CA SER A 91 -9.67 4.03 9.91
C SER A 91 -8.66 3.81 11.04
N ALA A 92 -8.42 2.56 11.43
CA ALA A 92 -7.40 2.21 12.41
C ALA A 92 -5.99 2.46 11.86
N MET A 93 -5.73 2.13 10.59
CA MET A 93 -4.48 2.42 9.90
C MET A 93 -4.20 3.93 9.86
N LEU A 94 -5.18 4.75 9.47
CA LEU A 94 -5.04 6.21 9.40
C LEU A 94 -4.63 6.89 10.72
N ARG A 95 -5.01 6.29 11.86
CA ARG A 95 -4.62 6.77 13.20
C ARG A 95 -3.20 6.38 13.61
N GLN A 96 -2.56 5.44 12.90
CA GLN A 96 -1.16 5.09 13.12
C GLN A 96 -0.27 6.29 12.84
N ARG A 97 0.93 6.27 13.42
CA ARG A 97 1.90 7.36 13.29
C ARG A 97 3.08 6.96 12.45
N ALA A 98 3.55 7.89 11.64
CA ALA A 98 4.75 7.75 10.84
C ALA A 98 5.64 8.99 10.95
N THR A 99 6.94 8.77 10.86
CA THR A 99 7.94 9.83 10.90
C THR A 99 8.24 10.29 9.47
N CYS A 100 8.15 11.60 9.24
CA CYS A 100 8.58 12.22 7.99
C CYS A 100 10.07 11.91 7.77
N SER A 101 10.41 11.42 6.58
CA SER A 101 11.79 11.02 6.25
C SER A 101 12.74 12.21 6.07
N CYS A 102 12.22 13.44 5.92
CA CYS A 102 13.03 14.63 5.71
C CYS A 102 13.22 15.45 7.00
N HIS A 103 12.16 15.67 7.78
CA HIS A 103 12.20 16.54 8.96
C HIS A 103 12.22 15.79 10.30
N GLY A 104 11.97 14.47 10.31
CA GLY A 104 11.94 13.68 11.54
C GLY A 104 10.70 13.91 12.43
N THR A 105 9.82 14.85 12.06
CA THR A 105 8.54 15.07 12.75
C THR A 105 7.59 13.90 12.54
N THR A 106 6.89 13.50 13.60
CA THR A 106 5.95 12.38 13.57
C THR A 106 4.52 12.86 13.41
N TRP A 107 3.83 12.32 12.40
CA TRP A 107 2.46 12.66 12.03
C TRP A 107 1.58 11.42 12.08
N ARG A 108 0.26 11.60 12.14
CA ARG A 108 -0.67 10.50 11.85
C ARG A 108 -0.70 10.24 10.35
N LEU A 109 -1.04 9.01 9.95
CA LEU A 109 -1.16 8.66 8.53
C LEU A 109 -2.24 9.47 7.81
N GLU A 110 -3.30 9.90 8.52
CA GLU A 110 -4.31 10.82 7.99
C GLU A 110 -3.78 12.22 7.62
N ASN A 111 -2.59 12.60 8.12
CA ASN A 111 -2.00 13.94 7.97
C ASN A 111 -0.57 13.89 7.40
N ILE A 112 -0.20 12.80 6.74
CA ILE A 112 1.11 12.67 6.10
C ILE A 112 0.93 12.06 4.72
N SER A 113 1.77 12.49 3.79
CA SER A 113 1.79 11.94 2.45
C SER A 113 2.89 10.91 2.32
N LEU A 114 2.93 10.22 1.18
CA LEU A 114 3.90 9.20 0.84
C LEU A 114 4.36 9.41 -0.61
N CYS A 115 5.67 9.34 -0.82
CA CYS A 115 6.24 9.36 -2.17
C CYS A 115 6.10 7.97 -2.80
N LEU A 116 5.39 7.86 -3.92
CA LEU A 116 5.18 6.59 -4.62
C LEU A 116 6.49 6.02 -5.23
N GLY A 117 7.49 6.86 -5.45
CA GLY A 117 8.81 6.44 -5.95
C GLY A 117 9.57 5.59 -4.93
N CYS A 118 9.72 6.07 -3.69
CA CYS A 118 10.54 5.42 -2.65
C CYS A 118 9.76 4.92 -1.42
N LEU A 119 8.45 5.11 -1.38
CA LEU A 119 7.56 4.76 -0.25
C LEU A 119 7.96 5.39 1.09
N ARG A 120 8.68 6.50 1.05
CA ARG A 120 8.99 7.31 2.24
C ARG A 120 7.80 8.21 2.55
N TYR A 121 7.51 8.32 3.85
CA TYR A 121 6.52 9.29 4.32
C TYR A 121 7.11 10.69 4.29
N VAL A 122 6.31 11.64 3.83
CA VAL A 122 6.67 13.03 3.57
C VAL A 122 5.58 13.95 4.16
N CYS A 123 5.97 14.91 4.98
CA CYS A 123 5.03 15.89 5.52
C CYS A 123 4.71 16.97 4.48
N TYR A 124 3.68 17.77 4.77
CA TYR A 124 3.23 18.87 3.89
C TYR A 124 4.27 19.98 3.70
N GLU A 125 5.32 20.03 4.52
CA GLU A 125 6.39 21.03 4.41
C GLU A 125 7.36 20.73 3.26
N LEU A 126 7.20 19.60 2.56
CA LEU A 126 8.01 19.27 1.40
C LEU A 126 7.36 19.77 0.11
N ASP A 127 8.09 20.63 -0.60
CA ASP A 127 7.75 21.09 -1.94
C ASP A 127 8.13 20.01 -2.98
N GLY A 128 7.34 18.93 -3.01
CA GLY A 128 7.40 17.90 -4.04
C GLY A 128 8.07 16.57 -3.64
N PRO A 129 8.09 15.61 -4.57
CA PRO A 129 8.51 14.24 -4.32
C PRO A 129 10.00 14.15 -3.96
N CYS A 130 10.35 13.20 -3.09
CA CYS A 130 11.76 12.91 -2.77
C CYS A 130 12.51 12.24 -3.94
N CYS A 131 11.79 11.79 -4.98
CA CYS A 131 12.34 11.14 -6.16
C CYS A 131 11.90 11.91 -7.41
N ALA A 132 12.81 12.15 -8.34
CA ALA A 132 12.49 12.81 -9.60
C ALA A 132 11.40 12.02 -10.37
N GLY A 133 10.37 12.73 -10.83
CA GLY A 133 9.25 12.14 -11.58
C GLY A 133 8.28 11.28 -10.77
N ALA A 134 8.45 11.18 -9.44
CA ALA A 134 7.51 10.45 -8.60
C ALA A 134 6.31 11.32 -8.18
N GLU A 135 5.19 10.68 -7.87
CA GLU A 135 4.01 11.33 -7.30
C GLU A 135 4.03 11.25 -5.76
N ILE A 136 3.49 12.28 -5.11
CA ILE A 136 3.17 12.25 -3.68
C ILE A 136 1.66 12.04 -3.54
N VAL A 137 1.26 11.08 -2.70
CA VAL A 137 -0.14 10.80 -2.39
C VAL A 137 -0.37 10.77 -0.88
N GLY A 138 -1.54 11.20 -0.43
CA GLY A 138 -1.93 11.29 0.98
C GLY A 138 -3.39 11.69 1.12
#